data_AF-A0A5E9B049-F1
#
_entry.id   AF-A0A5E9B049-F1
#
_cell.length_a   1.000
_cell.length_b   1.000
_cell.length_c   1.000
_cell.angle_alpha   90.00
_cell.angle_beta   90.00
_cell.angle_gamma   90.00
#
_symmetry.space_group_name_H-M   'P 1'
#
loop_
_entity.id
_entity.type
_entity.pdbx_description
1 polymer ?
#
loop_
_entity_poly.entity_id
_entity_poly.type
_entity_poly.pdbx_seq_one_letter_code
_entity_poly.pdbx_strand_id
1 'polypeptide(L)'
;TPLARQRSLPEMIAAVAEPLSDFDDPAFAEPFDRFADRRIVLLGESSHGTSEFYRARAAISKRLIERHGFTIVAVEADWPDAAAIDRYVRGRDASPGADQPFQRFPSWMWRNSDVAAFVEWLRKHNDKVKALQPQAGFYGLDIYNMRGSIAAVLEYLDRVDPEAARVARERYGCLTPWQTEPSTYGRAALTKGYRECEEAVLEQCRDMLARQLDHAGRDGEELFDAAQNARLVASAEQYYRVMYYGGPQSWNLRDTHMFETLGHVLDARGPDAKAVVWAHNSHIGDARYTEMGISREEVNIGQLCRQRFGDAAALIGFGTHTGTVAAATDWDGEMEIKSVRPSREDSYERLCHDAGIGRFLLDLGRDPKLRDRLTERRLERFIGVIYRPETELHSHYADASLARQFDAFVWFDETSAVTPLGPEHAAEGMPETYPFGV
;
A
#
# COMPACT_ATOMS: atom_id res chain seq x y z
N THR A 1 1.58 52.64 -1.33
CA THR A 1 1.44 51.41 -2.14
C THR A 1 0.55 50.46 -1.37
N PRO A 2 -0.61 50.03 -1.87
CA PRO A 2 -1.38 49.01 -1.16
C PRO A 2 -0.49 47.78 -1.05
N LEU A 3 -0.30 47.22 0.15
CA LEU A 3 0.37 45.94 0.31
C LEU A 3 -0.36 44.95 -0.60
N ALA A 4 0.34 44.44 -1.62
CA ALA A 4 -0.21 43.40 -2.46
C ALA A 4 -0.63 42.25 -1.53
N ARG A 5 -1.93 41.95 -1.50
CA ARG A 5 -2.49 40.88 -0.68
C ARG A 5 -1.72 39.60 -1.02
N GLN A 6 -0.96 39.07 -0.06
CA GLN A 6 -0.29 37.79 -0.26
C GLN A 6 -1.36 36.74 -0.51
N ARG A 7 -1.19 35.95 -1.58
CA ARG A 7 -2.10 34.85 -1.90
C ARG A 7 -2.16 33.88 -0.72
N SER A 8 -3.36 33.43 -0.38
CA SER A 8 -3.53 32.34 0.59
C SER A 8 -2.89 31.05 0.06
N LEU A 9 -2.61 30.08 0.93
CA LEU A 9 -2.02 28.81 0.49
C LEU A 9 -2.96 28.04 -0.46
N PRO A 10 -4.28 27.96 -0.21
CA PRO A 10 -5.22 27.39 -1.18
C PRO A 10 -5.24 28.13 -2.53
N GLU A 11 -5.18 29.46 -2.54
CA GLU A 11 -5.09 30.26 -3.79
C GLU A 11 -3.78 29.97 -4.55
N MET A 12 -2.69 29.68 -3.85
CA MET A 12 -1.43 29.27 -4.48
C MET A 12 -1.52 27.85 -5.05
N ILE A 13 -2.15 26.91 -4.34
CA ILE A 13 -2.42 25.55 -4.85
C ILE A 13 -3.28 25.63 -6.10
N ALA A 14 -4.41 26.33 -6.06
CA ALA A 14 -5.33 26.48 -7.19
C ALA A 14 -4.66 27.07 -8.44
N ALA A 15 -3.67 27.96 -8.25
CA ALA A 15 -2.94 28.58 -9.36
C ALA A 15 -1.94 27.64 -10.07
N VAL A 16 -1.52 26.54 -9.42
CA VAL A 16 -0.49 25.61 -9.92
C VAL A 16 -1.05 24.22 -10.19
N ALA A 17 -2.14 23.84 -9.50
CA ALA A 17 -2.83 22.58 -9.66
C ALA A 17 -3.23 22.33 -11.12
N GLU A 18 -2.97 21.12 -11.61
CA GLU A 18 -3.30 20.67 -12.95
C GLU A 18 -4.57 19.80 -12.86
N PRO A 19 -5.74 20.30 -13.29
CA PRO A 19 -6.97 19.50 -13.24
C PRO A 19 -6.82 18.20 -14.02
N LEU A 20 -7.26 17.10 -13.44
CA LEU A 20 -7.25 15.80 -14.09
C LEU A 20 -8.60 15.54 -14.77
N SER A 21 -8.58 14.87 -15.92
CA SER A 21 -9.79 14.41 -16.60
C SER A 21 -10.45 13.23 -15.86
N ASP A 22 -11.40 12.55 -16.49
CA ASP A 22 -11.94 11.31 -15.95
C ASP A 22 -10.98 10.13 -16.13
N PHE A 23 -11.06 9.11 -15.27
CA PHE A 23 -10.12 7.99 -15.24
C PHE A 23 -10.06 7.21 -16.55
N ASP A 24 -11.18 7.15 -17.26
CA ASP A 24 -11.30 6.44 -18.55
C ASP A 24 -10.90 7.32 -19.74
N ASP A 25 -10.63 8.61 -19.51
CA ASP A 25 -10.08 9.52 -20.52
C ASP A 25 -8.56 9.29 -20.65
N PRO A 26 -8.03 9.00 -21.86
CA PRO A 26 -6.59 8.86 -22.08
C PRO A 26 -5.76 10.05 -21.56
N ALA A 27 -6.35 11.26 -21.50
CA ALA A 27 -5.70 12.47 -20.99
C ALA A 27 -5.41 12.43 -19.48
N PHE A 28 -6.04 11.53 -18.71
CA PHE A 28 -5.89 11.49 -17.25
C PHE A 28 -4.44 11.25 -16.85
N ALA A 29 -3.79 10.29 -17.52
CA ALA A 29 -2.47 9.84 -17.16
C ALA A 29 -1.35 10.63 -17.89
N GLU A 30 -1.67 11.48 -18.87
CA GLU A 30 -0.68 12.24 -19.64
C GLU A 30 0.23 13.12 -18.77
N PRO A 31 -0.26 13.85 -17.73
CA PRO A 31 0.60 14.65 -16.87
C PRO A 31 1.70 13.85 -16.17
N PHE A 32 1.49 12.54 -15.97
CA PHE A 32 2.42 11.65 -15.27
C PHE A 32 3.59 11.18 -16.13
N ASP A 33 3.55 11.44 -17.45
CA ASP A 33 4.68 11.19 -18.36
C ASP A 33 5.97 11.90 -17.90
N ARG A 34 5.85 12.99 -17.12
CA ARG A 34 7.01 13.71 -16.57
C ARG A 34 7.80 12.93 -15.52
N PHE A 35 7.20 11.90 -14.91
CA PHE A 35 7.87 11.01 -13.96
C PHE A 35 8.37 9.73 -14.64
N ALA A 36 8.19 9.62 -15.96
CA ALA A 36 8.53 8.42 -16.68
C ALA A 36 10.04 8.26 -16.93
N ASP A 37 10.87 9.28 -16.73
CA ASP A 37 12.34 9.15 -16.77
C ASP A 37 12.88 8.41 -15.53
N ARG A 38 12.07 8.32 -14.48
CA ARG A 38 12.41 7.67 -13.22
C ARG A 38 12.44 6.16 -13.38
N ARG A 39 13.35 5.52 -12.66
CA ARG A 39 13.43 4.05 -12.59
C ARG A 39 12.29 3.49 -11.74
N ILE A 40 11.88 4.22 -10.70
CA ILE A 40 10.84 3.78 -9.77
C ILE A 40 9.83 4.91 -9.61
N VAL A 41 8.55 4.60 -9.79
CA VAL A 41 7.44 5.53 -9.52
C VAL A 41 6.59 4.91 -8.42
N LEU A 42 6.65 5.48 -7.23
CA LEU A 42 5.86 5.06 -6.08
C LEU A 42 4.55 5.86 -6.06
N LEU A 43 3.43 5.17 -6.11
CA LEU A 43 2.08 5.71 -6.08
C LEU A 43 1.41 5.36 -4.75
N GLY A 44 1.12 6.41 -3.99
CA GLY A 44 0.49 6.34 -2.68
C GLY A 44 -1.01 6.09 -2.70
N GLU A 45 -1.58 6.09 -1.51
CA GLU A 45 -3.00 6.24 -1.20
C GLU A 45 -3.13 6.73 0.25
N SER A 46 -4.08 7.63 0.53
CA SER A 46 -4.40 8.03 1.91
C SER A 46 -5.43 7.12 2.57
N SER A 47 -5.94 6.11 1.84
CA SER A 47 -6.83 5.07 2.35
C SER A 47 -6.65 3.76 1.59
N HIS A 48 -6.76 2.60 2.25
CA HIS A 48 -6.71 1.29 1.57
C HIS A 48 -8.02 0.86 0.89
N GLY A 49 -9.12 1.57 1.15
CA GLY A 49 -10.47 1.15 0.78
C GLY A 49 -11.21 2.13 -0.13
N THR A 50 -10.50 2.99 -0.87
CA THR A 50 -11.07 4.04 -1.73
C THR A 50 -10.86 3.73 -3.22
N SER A 51 -11.95 3.70 -3.99
CA SER A 51 -11.97 3.31 -5.40
C SER A 51 -11.15 4.24 -6.30
N GLU A 52 -11.24 5.55 -6.11
CA GLU A 52 -10.55 6.55 -6.93
C GLU A 52 -9.03 6.37 -6.89
N PHE A 53 -8.47 5.96 -5.75
CA PHE A 53 -7.04 5.69 -5.62
C PHE A 53 -6.60 4.47 -6.44
N TYR A 54 -7.38 3.38 -6.45
CA TYR A 54 -7.11 2.24 -7.32
C TYR A 54 -7.27 2.59 -8.80
N ARG A 55 -8.34 3.31 -9.17
CA ARG A 55 -8.59 3.72 -10.56
C ARG A 55 -7.49 4.64 -11.09
N ALA A 56 -7.05 5.61 -10.29
CA ALA A 56 -5.95 6.49 -10.63
C ALA A 56 -4.63 5.75 -10.79
N ARG A 57 -4.26 4.93 -9.79
CA ARG A 57 -3.02 4.12 -9.84
C ARG A 57 -3.03 3.18 -11.05
N ALA A 58 -4.17 2.57 -11.37
CA ALA A 58 -4.35 1.77 -12.56
C ALA A 58 -4.12 2.60 -13.83
N ALA A 59 -4.80 3.74 -14.01
CA ALA A 59 -4.64 4.58 -15.19
C ALA A 59 -3.20 5.07 -15.40
N ILE A 60 -2.53 5.51 -14.34
CA ILE A 60 -1.12 5.93 -14.36
C ILE A 60 -0.23 4.75 -14.75
N SER A 61 -0.41 3.59 -14.12
CA SER A 61 0.40 2.40 -14.39
C SER A 61 0.21 1.90 -15.82
N LYS A 62 -1.03 1.90 -16.34
CA LYS A 62 -1.34 1.57 -17.74
C LYS A 62 -0.53 2.43 -18.69
N ARG A 63 -0.52 3.75 -18.48
CA ARG A 63 0.24 4.71 -19.29
C ARG A 63 1.74 4.45 -19.23
N LEU A 64 2.29 4.25 -18.03
CA LEU A 64 3.72 3.98 -17.82
C LEU A 64 4.16 2.66 -18.48
N ILE A 65 3.33 1.62 -18.43
CA ILE A 65 3.58 0.34 -19.09
C ILE A 65 3.54 0.51 -20.62
N GLU A 66 2.47 1.08 -21.16
CA GLU A 66 2.27 1.18 -22.62
C GLU A 66 3.25 2.10 -23.32
N ARG A 67 3.70 3.17 -22.66
CA ARG A 67 4.46 4.25 -23.31
C ARG A 67 5.89 4.38 -22.84
N HIS A 68 6.19 3.93 -21.62
CA HIS A 68 7.45 4.27 -20.95
C HIS A 68 8.25 3.06 -20.45
N GLY A 69 7.86 1.85 -20.87
CA GLY A 69 8.63 0.63 -20.67
C GLY A 69 8.65 0.11 -19.23
N PHE A 70 7.69 0.53 -18.39
CA PHE A 70 7.52 -0.08 -17.08
C PHE A 70 7.00 -1.51 -17.23
N THR A 71 7.60 -2.44 -16.51
CA THR A 71 7.25 -3.88 -16.58
C THR A 71 7.09 -4.52 -15.21
N ILE A 72 7.30 -3.77 -14.14
CA ILE A 72 7.12 -4.23 -12.76
C ILE A 72 6.00 -3.41 -12.15
N VAL A 73 4.91 -4.08 -11.77
CA VAL A 73 3.90 -3.52 -10.87
C VAL A 73 4.09 -4.21 -9.52
N ALA A 74 4.67 -3.50 -8.56
CA ALA A 74 4.91 -4.01 -7.23
C ALA A 74 3.88 -3.43 -6.25
N VAL A 75 3.31 -4.25 -5.37
CA VAL A 75 2.21 -3.86 -4.50
C VAL A 75 2.51 -4.20 -3.03
N GLU A 76 1.94 -3.42 -2.11
CA GLU A 76 1.93 -3.69 -0.66
C GLU A 76 1.03 -4.89 -0.33
N ALA A 77 1.46 -6.06 -0.77
CA ALA A 77 0.74 -7.30 -0.64
C ALA A 77 1.70 -8.48 -0.44
N ASP A 78 1.18 -9.55 0.16
CA ASP A 78 1.92 -10.79 0.36
C ASP A 78 2.38 -11.36 -0.99
N TRP A 79 3.64 -11.79 -1.05
CA TRP A 79 4.22 -12.37 -2.26
C TRP A 79 3.43 -13.52 -2.89
N PRO A 80 2.93 -14.53 -2.13
CA PRO A 80 2.25 -15.68 -2.74
C PRO A 80 0.94 -15.29 -3.43
N ASP A 81 0.16 -14.40 -2.81
CA ASP A 81 -1.10 -13.94 -3.37
C ASP A 81 -0.86 -13.12 -4.65
N ALA A 82 0.15 -12.26 -4.64
CA ALA A 82 0.56 -11.51 -5.83
C ALA A 82 1.15 -12.43 -6.92
N ALA A 83 1.89 -13.48 -6.55
CA ALA A 83 2.43 -14.45 -7.51
C ALA A 83 1.32 -15.25 -8.23
N ALA A 84 0.20 -15.51 -7.56
CA ALA A 84 -0.98 -16.08 -8.21
C ALA A 84 -1.54 -15.13 -9.29
N ILE A 85 -1.57 -13.82 -9.02
CA ILE A 85 -1.91 -12.81 -10.04
C ILE A 85 -0.85 -12.75 -11.15
N ASP A 86 0.45 -12.77 -10.84
CA ASP A 86 1.53 -12.74 -11.85
C ASP A 86 1.39 -13.89 -12.86
N ARG A 87 1.16 -15.10 -12.35
CA ARG A 87 0.93 -16.29 -13.18
C ARG A 87 -0.25 -16.07 -14.12
N TYR A 88 -1.38 -15.58 -13.61
CA TYR A 88 -2.54 -15.27 -14.42
C TYR A 88 -2.23 -14.24 -15.51
N VAL A 89 -1.67 -13.07 -15.16
CA VAL A 89 -1.46 -11.97 -16.12
C VAL A 89 -0.42 -12.31 -17.19
N ARG A 90 0.47 -13.27 -16.93
CA ARG A 90 1.47 -13.77 -17.89
C ARG A 90 1.06 -15.06 -18.60
N GLY A 91 -0.13 -15.58 -18.32
CA GLY A 91 -0.65 -16.77 -18.99
C GLY A 91 0.07 -18.06 -18.61
N ARG A 92 0.63 -18.10 -17.40
CA ARG A 92 1.18 -19.31 -16.80
C ARG A 92 0.06 -20.08 -16.10
N ASP A 93 0.19 -21.40 -16.03
CA ASP A 93 -0.79 -22.24 -15.35
C ASP A 93 -0.91 -21.86 -13.86
N ALA A 94 -2.09 -22.07 -13.26
CA ALA A 94 -2.22 -21.94 -11.81
C ALA A 94 -1.40 -23.03 -11.10
N SER A 95 -0.85 -22.70 -9.94
CA SER A 95 -0.19 -23.71 -9.10
C SER A 95 -1.24 -24.72 -8.61
N PRO A 96 -1.02 -26.04 -8.80
CA PRO A 96 -1.95 -27.06 -8.31
C PRO A 96 -2.19 -26.93 -6.80
N GLY A 97 -3.46 -26.86 -6.39
CA GLY A 97 -3.84 -26.75 -4.97
C GLY A 97 -3.60 -25.39 -4.32
N ALA A 98 -3.33 -24.34 -5.09
CA ALA A 98 -3.28 -22.97 -4.55
C ALA A 98 -4.68 -22.50 -4.15
N ASP A 99 -4.78 -21.94 -2.95
CA ASP A 99 -5.98 -21.20 -2.51
C ASP A 99 -6.19 -19.96 -3.39
N GLN A 100 -7.42 -19.46 -3.44
CA GLN A 100 -7.66 -18.16 -4.07
C GLN A 100 -6.86 -17.07 -3.33
N PRO A 101 -6.24 -16.12 -4.04
CA PRO A 101 -5.46 -15.06 -3.41
C PRO A 101 -6.35 -14.08 -2.63
N PHE A 102 -5.78 -13.41 -1.62
CA PHE A 102 -6.41 -12.31 -0.87
C PHE A 102 -7.74 -12.66 -0.18
N GLN A 103 -7.85 -13.87 0.38
CA GLN A 103 -9.02 -14.29 1.16
C GLN A 103 -9.00 -13.82 2.62
N ARG A 104 -7.80 -13.52 3.14
CA ARG A 104 -7.60 -13.17 4.55
C ARG A 104 -7.86 -11.69 4.79
N PHE A 105 -8.13 -11.33 6.04
CA PHE A 105 -8.35 -9.94 6.43
C PHE A 105 -7.16 -9.05 6.01
N PRO A 106 -7.43 -7.89 5.37
CA PRO A 106 -8.69 -7.44 4.80
C PRO A 106 -8.97 -8.10 3.44
N SER A 107 -10.16 -8.66 3.27
CA SER A 107 -10.55 -9.35 2.05
C SER A 107 -10.87 -8.41 0.87
N TRP A 108 -10.87 -7.08 1.06
CA TRP A 108 -11.30 -6.10 0.06
C TRP A 108 -10.16 -5.28 -0.56
N MET A 109 -8.99 -5.20 0.10
CA MET A 109 -7.90 -4.30 -0.30
C MET A 109 -7.39 -4.63 -1.71
N TRP A 110 -7.05 -5.89 -1.97
CA TRP A 110 -6.58 -6.33 -3.30
C TRP A 110 -7.62 -7.12 -4.09
N ARG A 111 -8.68 -7.56 -3.42
CA ARG A 111 -9.80 -8.31 -4.01
C ARG A 111 -11.04 -7.42 -4.10
N ASN A 112 -10.98 -6.49 -5.05
CA ASN A 112 -12.06 -5.58 -5.40
C ASN A 112 -12.19 -5.41 -6.92
N SER A 113 -13.28 -4.80 -7.36
CA SER A 113 -13.59 -4.57 -8.77
C SER A 113 -12.53 -3.75 -9.52
N ASP A 114 -11.93 -2.74 -8.89
CA ASP A 114 -10.93 -1.86 -9.52
C ASP A 114 -9.62 -2.60 -9.81
N VAL A 115 -9.14 -3.39 -8.84
CA VAL A 115 -7.96 -4.24 -9.02
C VAL A 115 -8.23 -5.34 -10.05
N ALA A 116 -9.40 -5.98 -10.01
CA ALA A 116 -9.76 -6.99 -11.01
C ALA A 116 -9.79 -6.42 -12.43
N ALA A 117 -10.33 -5.20 -12.61
CA ALA A 117 -10.31 -4.52 -13.90
C ALA A 117 -8.88 -4.20 -14.38
N PHE A 118 -7.97 -3.86 -13.47
CA PHE A 118 -6.56 -3.64 -13.79
C PHE A 118 -5.83 -4.94 -14.16
N VAL A 119 -6.04 -6.02 -13.41
CA VAL A 119 -5.46 -7.35 -13.65
C VAL A 119 -5.89 -7.88 -15.02
N GLU A 120 -7.17 -7.77 -15.35
CA GLU A 120 -7.73 -8.15 -16.66
C GLU A 120 -7.11 -7.32 -17.80
N TRP A 121 -6.94 -6.02 -17.59
CA TRP A 121 -6.24 -5.18 -18.56
C TRP A 121 -4.77 -5.62 -18.74
N LEU A 122 -4.07 -5.94 -17.64
CA LEU A 122 -2.67 -6.34 -17.66
C LEU A 122 -2.49 -7.66 -18.42
N ARG A 123 -3.40 -8.62 -18.23
CA ARG A 123 -3.47 -9.85 -19.02
C ARG A 123 -3.60 -9.57 -20.52
N LYS A 124 -4.58 -8.75 -20.90
CA LYS A 124 -4.81 -8.35 -22.30
C LYS A 124 -3.65 -7.57 -22.91
N HIS A 125 -2.94 -6.79 -22.11
CA HIS A 125 -1.72 -6.10 -22.54
C HIS A 125 -0.63 -7.13 -22.86
N ASN A 126 -0.35 -8.03 -21.91
CA ASN A 126 0.69 -9.06 -22.03
C ASN A 126 0.45 -10.05 -23.19
N ASP A 127 -0.81 -10.35 -23.52
CA ASP A 127 -1.16 -11.19 -24.68
C ASP A 127 -0.78 -10.55 -26.03
N LYS A 128 -0.65 -9.22 -26.07
CA LYS A 128 -0.23 -8.46 -27.26
C LYS A 128 1.28 -8.26 -27.33
N VAL A 129 2.01 -8.48 -26.22
CA VAL A 129 3.46 -8.34 -26.16
C VAL A 129 4.09 -9.47 -26.97
N LYS A 130 5.02 -9.11 -27.87
CA LYS A 130 5.72 -10.11 -28.71
C LYS A 130 6.56 -11.02 -27.81
N ALA A 131 6.68 -12.30 -28.17
CA ALA A 131 7.35 -13.34 -27.37
C ALA A 131 8.79 -13.03 -26.89
N LEU A 132 9.47 -12.03 -27.47
CA LEU A 132 10.84 -11.63 -27.11
C LEU A 132 10.90 -10.34 -26.28
N GLN A 133 9.77 -9.70 -25.99
CA GLN A 133 9.70 -8.50 -25.17
C GLN A 133 9.27 -8.85 -23.74
N PRO A 134 9.79 -8.13 -22.72
CA PRO A 134 9.42 -8.39 -21.34
C PRO A 134 7.95 -8.07 -21.11
N GLN A 135 7.20 -9.07 -20.66
CA GLN A 135 5.82 -8.89 -20.19
C GLN A 135 5.82 -8.17 -18.84
N ALA A 136 4.82 -7.32 -18.64
CA ALA A 136 4.60 -6.70 -17.35
C ALA A 136 4.21 -7.77 -16.32
N GLY A 137 4.75 -7.66 -15.11
CA GLY A 137 4.48 -8.58 -13.99
C GLY A 137 3.86 -7.88 -12.80
N PHE A 138 3.32 -8.70 -11.88
CA PHE A 138 2.64 -8.26 -10.67
C PHE A 138 3.31 -8.89 -9.44
N TYR A 139 3.84 -8.08 -8.53
CA TYR A 139 4.72 -8.55 -7.46
C TYR A 139 4.26 -8.05 -6.10
N GLY A 140 4.20 -8.95 -5.12
CA GLY A 140 4.02 -8.57 -3.72
C GLY A 140 5.35 -8.07 -3.16
N LEU A 141 5.33 -7.11 -2.26
CA LEU A 141 6.52 -6.67 -1.53
C LEU A 141 6.51 -7.10 -0.07
N ASP A 142 5.33 -7.35 0.49
CA ASP A 142 5.14 -7.48 1.93
C ASP A 142 5.64 -8.82 2.48
N ILE A 143 5.84 -8.85 3.79
CA ILE A 143 6.27 -10.03 4.52
C ILE A 143 5.22 -11.13 4.38
N TYR A 144 5.70 -12.33 4.11
CA TYR A 144 4.87 -13.51 3.89
C TYR A 144 3.90 -13.78 5.03
N ASN A 145 2.63 -13.92 4.66
CA ASN A 145 1.54 -14.32 5.54
C ASN A 145 1.47 -13.50 6.84
N MET A 146 1.87 -12.23 6.81
CA MET A 146 1.79 -11.37 7.99
C MET A 146 0.37 -11.36 8.54
N ARG A 147 -0.62 -11.21 7.65
CA ARG A 147 -2.04 -11.12 8.00
C ARG A 147 -2.59 -12.42 8.56
N GLY A 148 -2.29 -13.56 7.94
CA GLY A 148 -2.77 -14.86 8.44
C GLY A 148 -2.08 -15.29 9.74
N SER A 149 -0.82 -14.93 9.95
CA SER A 149 -0.15 -15.20 11.23
C SER A 149 -0.70 -14.34 12.36
N ILE A 150 -1.06 -13.08 12.09
CA ILE A 150 -1.79 -12.26 13.06
C ILE A 150 -3.14 -12.90 13.41
N ALA A 151 -3.90 -13.35 12.40
CA ALA A 151 -5.19 -14.03 12.62
C ALA A 151 -5.02 -15.31 13.48
N ALA A 152 -4.00 -16.12 13.22
CA ALA A 152 -3.71 -17.33 14.01
C ALA A 152 -3.37 -17.00 15.48
N VAL A 153 -2.60 -15.94 15.72
CA VAL A 153 -2.32 -15.46 17.09
C VAL A 153 -3.61 -15.02 17.78
N LEU A 154 -4.47 -14.29 17.09
CA LEU A 154 -5.75 -13.85 17.64
C LEU A 154 -6.69 -15.01 17.96
N GLU A 155 -6.83 -15.99 17.04
CA GLU A 155 -7.66 -17.18 17.26
C GLU A 155 -7.17 -18.00 18.46
N TYR A 156 -5.86 -18.12 18.63
CA TYR A 156 -5.30 -18.77 19.81
C TYR A 156 -5.64 -17.99 21.10
N LEU A 157 -5.40 -16.66 21.11
CA LEU A 157 -5.68 -15.81 22.26
C LEU A 157 -7.17 -15.83 22.63
N ASP A 158 -8.09 -15.86 21.67
CA ASP A 158 -9.52 -15.98 21.96
C ASP A 158 -9.86 -17.23 22.76
N ARG A 159 -9.13 -18.32 22.56
CA ARG A 159 -9.34 -19.58 23.30
C ARG A 159 -8.70 -19.57 24.68
N VAL A 160 -7.53 -18.94 24.84
CA VAL A 160 -6.71 -19.08 26.07
C VAL A 160 -6.74 -17.87 26.99
N ASP A 161 -6.87 -16.66 26.44
CA ASP A 161 -6.88 -15.39 27.16
C ASP A 161 -7.64 -14.32 26.34
N PRO A 162 -8.99 -14.30 26.42
CA PRO A 162 -9.81 -13.37 25.65
C PRO A 162 -9.53 -11.89 25.90
N GLU A 163 -9.04 -11.54 27.11
CA GLU A 163 -8.67 -10.15 27.42
C GLU A 163 -7.37 -9.76 26.70
N ALA A 164 -6.39 -10.67 26.64
CA ALA A 164 -5.21 -10.47 25.80
C ALA A 164 -5.56 -10.40 24.31
N ALA A 165 -6.54 -11.19 23.83
CA ALA A 165 -7.03 -11.11 22.46
C ALA A 165 -7.62 -9.73 22.13
N ARG A 166 -8.40 -9.15 23.04
CA ARG A 166 -8.98 -7.79 22.90
C ARG A 166 -7.88 -6.74 22.76
N VAL A 167 -6.87 -6.78 23.64
CA VAL A 167 -5.72 -5.87 23.59
C VAL A 167 -4.89 -6.08 22.33
N ALA A 168 -4.74 -7.32 21.87
CA ALA A 168 -4.02 -7.65 20.64
C ALA A 168 -4.77 -7.14 19.40
N ARG A 169 -6.09 -7.29 19.29
CA ARG A 169 -6.90 -6.71 18.19
C ARG A 169 -6.81 -5.20 18.15
N GLU A 170 -6.90 -4.55 19.31
CA GLU A 170 -6.70 -3.11 19.42
C GLU A 170 -5.33 -2.75 18.84
N ARG A 171 -4.26 -3.41 19.31
CA ARG A 171 -2.87 -3.19 18.86
C ARG A 171 -2.57 -3.53 17.42
N TYR A 172 -3.10 -4.61 16.85
CA TYR A 172 -2.96 -4.91 15.43
C TYR A 172 -3.72 -3.88 14.60
N GLY A 173 -4.85 -3.39 15.12
CA GLY A 173 -5.46 -2.18 14.60
C GLY A 173 -4.58 -0.95 14.73
N CYS A 174 -3.77 -0.87 15.80
CA CYS A 174 -2.76 0.16 16.03
C CYS A 174 -1.38 -0.13 15.40
N LEU A 175 -1.20 -1.22 14.63
CA LEU A 175 -0.08 -1.36 13.68
C LEU A 175 -0.33 -0.50 12.43
N THR A 176 -1.47 0.22 12.39
CA THR A 176 -1.54 1.50 11.69
C THR A 176 -0.66 2.53 12.44
N PRO A 177 0.33 3.14 11.79
CA PRO A 177 1.49 3.80 12.42
C PRO A 177 1.18 5.14 13.11
N TRP A 178 -0.02 5.35 13.65
CA TRP A 178 -0.52 6.68 14.03
C TRP A 178 -0.86 6.84 15.50
N GLN A 179 -0.86 5.77 16.31
CA GLN A 179 -1.13 5.91 17.75
C GLN A 179 0.13 6.10 18.60
N THR A 180 0.00 6.92 19.66
CA THR A 180 1.08 7.59 20.39
C THR A 180 1.59 6.85 21.65
N GLU A 181 1.12 5.63 21.95
CA GLU A 181 1.41 4.96 23.24
C GLU A 181 1.80 3.47 23.09
N PRO A 182 3.11 3.15 22.98
CA PRO A 182 3.60 1.76 22.98
C PRO A 182 3.55 1.07 24.35
N SER A 183 3.26 1.79 25.44
CA SER A 183 3.74 1.49 26.80
C SER A 183 3.11 0.30 27.55
N THR A 184 2.03 -0.33 27.08
CA THR A 184 1.28 -1.30 27.92
C THR A 184 1.74 -2.76 27.85
N TYR A 185 2.76 -3.11 27.06
CA TYR A 185 3.12 -4.52 26.83
C TYR A 185 4.19 -5.11 27.77
N GLY A 186 4.88 -4.28 28.55
CA GLY A 186 5.93 -4.74 29.47
C GLY A 186 5.47 -5.78 30.52
N ARG A 187 4.15 -6.03 30.64
CA ARG A 187 3.57 -7.02 31.57
C ARG A 187 3.04 -8.30 30.94
N ALA A 188 2.79 -8.36 29.62
CA ALA A 188 2.23 -9.55 28.96
C ALA A 188 3.30 -10.46 28.35
N ALA A 189 4.44 -9.91 27.92
CA ALA A 189 5.57 -10.64 27.34
C ALA A 189 6.27 -11.66 28.27
N LEU A 190 5.91 -11.68 29.57
CA LEU A 190 6.68 -12.36 30.63
C LEU A 190 6.02 -13.64 31.17
N THR A 191 4.91 -14.10 30.59
CA THR A 191 4.20 -15.30 31.04
C THR A 191 4.69 -16.55 30.30
N LYS A 192 4.79 -17.70 30.99
CA LYS A 192 5.37 -18.94 30.44
C LYS A 192 4.70 -19.48 29.17
N GLY A 193 3.40 -19.25 28.96
CA GLY A 193 2.67 -19.72 27.77
C GLY A 193 3.08 -19.01 26.46
N TYR A 194 3.87 -17.94 26.52
CA TYR A 194 4.20 -17.11 25.35
C TYR A 194 5.29 -17.70 24.44
N ARG A 195 6.22 -18.53 24.96
CA ARG A 195 7.26 -19.18 24.13
C ARG A 195 6.72 -20.32 23.27
N GLU A 196 5.65 -20.98 23.71
CA GLU A 196 5.02 -22.09 23.00
C GLU A 196 4.25 -21.60 21.74
N CYS A 197 3.79 -20.34 21.74
CA CYS A 197 3.15 -19.70 20.58
C CYS A 197 4.16 -19.34 19.47
N GLU A 198 5.37 -18.91 19.85
CA GLU A 198 6.45 -18.58 18.90
C GLU A 198 6.85 -19.81 18.05
N GLU A 199 7.03 -20.98 18.69
CA GLU A 199 7.40 -22.21 17.96
C GLU A 199 6.29 -22.68 17.00
N ALA A 200 5.01 -22.64 17.43
CA ALA A 200 3.88 -23.09 16.61
C ALA A 200 3.70 -22.24 15.34
N VAL A 201 3.84 -20.91 15.44
CA VAL A 201 3.74 -19.99 14.29
C VAL A 201 4.91 -20.21 13.32
N LEU A 202 6.13 -20.39 13.83
CA LEU A 202 7.32 -20.65 13.02
C LEU A 202 7.24 -22.01 12.30
N GLU A 203 6.70 -23.04 12.94
CA GLU A 203 6.49 -24.37 12.35
C GLU A 203 5.49 -24.32 11.19
N GLN A 204 4.35 -23.65 11.38
CA GLN A 204 3.36 -23.46 10.31
C GLN A 204 3.93 -22.72 9.08
N CYS A 205 4.77 -21.70 9.30
CA CYS A 205 5.44 -20.98 8.22
C CYS A 205 6.43 -21.88 7.45
N ARG A 206 7.19 -22.72 8.17
CA ARG A 206 8.12 -23.68 7.56
C ARG A 206 7.39 -24.74 6.73
N ASP A 207 6.25 -25.24 7.21
CA ASP A 207 5.43 -26.23 6.50
C ASP A 207 4.83 -25.66 5.20
N MET A 208 4.36 -24.42 5.22
CA MET A 208 3.85 -23.77 4.01
C MET A 208 4.95 -23.58 2.95
N LEU A 209 6.18 -23.28 3.36
CA LEU A 209 7.34 -23.18 2.46
C LEU A 209 7.73 -24.53 1.87
N ALA A 210 7.77 -25.60 2.68
CA ALA A 210 8.07 -26.93 2.19
C ALA A 210 7.11 -27.32 1.06
N ARG A 211 5.81 -27.03 1.22
CA ARG A 211 4.82 -27.22 0.17
C ARG A 211 5.11 -26.37 -1.07
N GLN A 212 5.49 -25.11 -0.94
CA GLN A 212 5.79 -24.26 -2.11
C GLN A 212 7.08 -24.68 -2.84
N LEU A 213 8.12 -25.08 -2.11
CA LEU A 213 9.40 -25.53 -2.68
C LEU A 213 9.30 -26.89 -3.38
N ASP A 214 8.48 -27.82 -2.85
CA ASP A 214 8.23 -29.12 -3.50
C ASP A 214 7.60 -28.97 -4.89
N HIS A 215 7.01 -27.82 -5.20
CA HIS A 215 6.36 -27.53 -6.48
C HIS A 215 7.20 -26.63 -7.41
N ALA A 216 8.41 -26.23 -7.01
CA ALA A 216 9.30 -25.41 -7.85
C ALA A 216 9.99 -26.30 -8.92
N GLY A 217 9.71 -26.04 -10.20
CA GLY A 217 10.41 -26.67 -11.33
C GLY A 217 11.78 -26.05 -11.61
N ARG A 218 12.37 -26.40 -12.76
CA ARG A 218 13.79 -26.14 -13.10
C ARG A 218 14.01 -24.95 -14.04
N ASP A 219 13.10 -23.98 -14.10
CA ASP A 219 13.31 -22.74 -14.87
C ASP A 219 13.78 -21.57 -14.00
N GLY A 220 14.28 -20.50 -14.63
CA GLY A 220 14.90 -19.36 -13.93
C GLY A 220 13.90 -18.45 -13.20
N GLU A 221 12.62 -18.46 -13.57
CA GLU A 221 11.57 -17.66 -12.92
C GLU A 221 11.01 -18.40 -11.70
N GLU A 222 10.79 -19.70 -11.82
CA GLU A 222 10.41 -20.57 -10.70
C GLU A 222 11.51 -20.63 -9.64
N LEU A 223 12.79 -20.59 -10.04
CA LEU A 223 13.90 -20.45 -9.10
C LEU A 223 13.90 -19.08 -8.39
N PHE A 224 13.54 -18.00 -9.09
CA PHE A 224 13.42 -16.68 -8.48
C PHE A 224 12.26 -16.64 -7.46
N ASP A 225 11.09 -17.17 -7.83
CA ASP A 225 9.95 -17.27 -6.92
C ASP A 225 10.28 -18.13 -5.70
N ALA A 226 10.94 -19.28 -5.88
CA ALA A 226 11.41 -20.13 -4.78
C ALA A 226 12.39 -19.39 -3.86
N ALA A 227 13.33 -18.62 -4.45
CA ALA A 227 14.28 -17.82 -3.68
C ALA A 227 13.60 -16.67 -2.91
N GLN A 228 12.58 -16.03 -3.48
CA GLN A 228 11.80 -15.02 -2.75
C GLN A 228 11.02 -15.65 -1.60
N ASN A 229 10.35 -16.78 -1.83
CA ASN A 229 9.65 -17.53 -0.77
C ASN A 229 10.59 -17.90 0.39
N ALA A 230 11.82 -18.32 0.11
CA ALA A 230 12.80 -18.62 1.16
C ALA A 230 13.23 -17.37 1.96
N ARG A 231 13.49 -16.23 1.28
CA ARG A 231 13.85 -14.96 1.94
C ARG A 231 12.71 -14.46 2.82
N LEU A 232 11.49 -14.56 2.31
CA LEU A 232 10.28 -14.20 3.01
C LEU A 232 10.12 -14.94 4.33
N VAL A 233 10.39 -16.24 4.38
CA VAL A 233 10.33 -17.01 5.64
C VAL A 233 11.38 -16.54 6.64
N ALA A 234 12.60 -16.28 6.20
CA ALA A 234 13.64 -15.76 7.08
C ALA A 234 13.27 -14.38 7.66
N SER A 235 12.74 -13.49 6.81
CA SER A 235 12.25 -12.18 7.25
C SER A 235 11.02 -12.31 8.16
N ALA A 236 10.09 -13.23 7.86
CA ALA A 236 8.91 -13.49 8.68
C ALA A 236 9.29 -14.05 10.06
N GLU A 237 10.24 -14.99 10.15
CA GLU A 237 10.74 -15.49 11.44
C GLU A 237 11.30 -14.35 12.30
N GLN A 238 12.17 -13.52 11.73
CA GLN A 238 12.71 -12.36 12.43
C GLN A 238 11.61 -11.36 12.79
N TYR A 239 10.64 -11.16 11.91
CA TYR A 239 9.53 -10.24 12.11
C TYR A 239 8.60 -10.69 13.22
N TYR A 240 8.20 -11.94 13.27
CA TYR A 240 7.37 -12.44 14.35
C TYR A 240 8.06 -12.25 15.69
N ARG A 241 9.35 -12.60 15.78
CA ARG A 241 10.14 -12.38 17.00
C ARG A 241 10.08 -10.93 17.46
N VAL A 242 10.26 -9.97 16.56
CA VAL A 242 10.24 -8.53 16.89
C VAL A 242 8.83 -7.99 17.14
N MET A 243 7.83 -8.44 16.37
CA MET A 243 6.42 -8.08 16.51
C MET A 243 5.91 -8.41 17.92
N TYR A 244 6.36 -9.53 18.49
CA TYR A 244 6.04 -9.88 19.88
C TYR A 244 6.60 -8.88 20.90
N TYR A 245 7.77 -8.26 20.68
CA TYR A 245 8.34 -7.27 21.61
C TYR A 245 7.79 -5.85 21.39
N GLY A 246 7.20 -5.58 20.22
CA GLY A 246 6.59 -4.30 19.85
C GLY A 246 7.61 -3.16 19.62
N GLY A 247 7.13 -2.05 19.06
CA GLY A 247 7.92 -0.83 18.83
C GLY A 247 8.34 -0.63 17.37
N PRO A 248 9.15 0.40 17.07
CA PRO A 248 9.49 0.80 15.70
C PRO A 248 10.29 -0.27 14.93
N GLN A 249 10.85 -1.25 15.63
CA GLN A 249 11.65 -2.32 15.04
C GLN A 249 10.82 -3.23 14.14
N SER A 250 9.55 -3.53 14.47
CA SER A 250 8.70 -4.36 13.59
C SER A 250 8.39 -3.60 12.31
N TRP A 251 7.99 -2.32 12.43
CA TRP A 251 7.77 -1.45 11.29
C TRP A 251 8.99 -1.38 10.37
N ASN A 252 10.15 -1.05 10.94
CA ASN A 252 11.40 -0.92 10.19
C ASN A 252 11.79 -2.20 9.46
N LEU A 253 11.59 -3.36 10.09
CA LEU A 253 11.88 -4.63 9.45
C LEU A 253 10.95 -4.91 8.27
N ARG A 254 9.65 -4.60 8.40
CA ARG A 254 8.67 -4.76 7.32
C ARG A 254 9.01 -3.87 6.12
N ASP A 255 9.21 -2.58 6.35
CA ASP A 255 9.52 -1.65 5.26
C ASP A 255 10.91 -1.89 4.64
N THR A 256 11.90 -2.30 5.44
CA THR A 256 13.21 -2.73 4.92
C THR A 256 13.05 -3.97 4.04
N HIS A 257 12.25 -4.95 4.47
CA HIS A 257 11.96 -6.13 3.66
C HIS A 257 11.28 -5.77 2.34
N MET A 258 10.24 -4.93 2.36
CA MET A 258 9.56 -4.48 1.14
C MET A 258 10.53 -3.79 0.16
N PHE A 259 11.45 -2.97 0.69
CA PHE A 259 12.48 -2.31 -0.10
C PHE A 259 13.52 -3.30 -0.68
N GLU A 260 13.99 -4.26 0.10
CA GLU A 260 14.92 -5.30 -0.36
C GLU A 260 14.28 -6.19 -1.45
N THR A 261 13.02 -6.58 -1.25
CA THR A 261 12.24 -7.34 -2.24
C THR A 261 12.09 -6.58 -3.55
N LEU A 262 11.79 -5.26 -3.49
CA LEU A 262 11.79 -4.40 -4.68
C LEU A 262 13.15 -4.38 -5.39
N GLY A 263 14.24 -4.30 -4.63
CA GLY A 263 15.60 -4.39 -5.15
C GLY A 263 15.86 -5.71 -5.89
N HIS A 264 15.47 -6.84 -5.30
CA HIS A 264 15.60 -8.15 -5.93
C HIS A 264 14.80 -8.27 -7.24
N VAL A 265 13.57 -7.73 -7.27
CA VAL A 265 12.75 -7.73 -8.50
C VAL A 265 13.38 -6.89 -9.60
N LEU A 266 13.90 -5.70 -9.25
CA LEU A 266 14.63 -4.85 -10.19
C LEU A 266 15.88 -5.54 -10.74
N ASP A 267 16.68 -6.17 -9.88
CA ASP A 267 17.92 -6.85 -10.28
C ASP A 267 17.64 -8.06 -11.16
N ALA A 268 16.59 -8.84 -10.87
CA ALA A 268 16.18 -9.99 -11.68
C ALA A 268 15.69 -9.59 -13.08
N ARG A 269 15.09 -8.40 -13.22
CA ARG A 269 14.62 -7.85 -14.50
C ARG A 269 15.69 -7.06 -15.26
N GLY A 270 16.81 -6.78 -14.62
CA GLY A 270 17.98 -6.14 -15.22
C GLY A 270 18.13 -4.64 -14.90
N PRO A 271 19.26 -4.04 -15.29
CA PRO A 271 19.62 -2.68 -14.91
C PRO A 271 18.64 -1.62 -15.44
N ASP A 272 18.01 -1.87 -16.58
CA ASP A 272 17.05 -0.96 -17.23
C ASP A 272 15.60 -1.22 -16.78
N ALA A 273 15.37 -2.13 -15.83
CA ALA A 273 14.05 -2.44 -15.33
C ALA A 273 13.45 -1.25 -14.57
N LYS A 274 12.15 -1.01 -14.82
CA LYS A 274 11.39 0.10 -14.24
C LYS A 274 10.14 -0.41 -13.55
N ALA A 275 9.89 0.16 -12.36
CA ALA A 275 8.85 -0.30 -11.45
C ALA A 275 7.85 0.80 -11.09
N VAL A 276 6.57 0.44 -11.11
CA VAL A 276 5.52 1.19 -10.44
C VAL A 276 5.21 0.48 -9.14
N VAL A 277 5.26 1.19 -8.01
CA VAL A 277 5.00 0.63 -6.68
C VAL A 277 3.69 1.20 -6.15
N TRP A 278 2.74 0.35 -5.74
CA TRP A 278 1.50 0.77 -5.10
C TRP A 278 1.57 0.39 -3.62
N ALA A 279 1.59 1.39 -2.76
CA ALA A 279 1.55 1.19 -1.31
C ALA A 279 0.91 2.41 -0.65
N HIS A 280 0.57 2.32 0.62
CA HIS A 280 -0.02 3.44 1.34
C HIS A 280 0.94 4.65 1.42
N ASN A 281 0.42 5.88 1.58
CA ASN A 281 1.25 7.08 1.75
C ASN A 281 2.26 6.93 2.90
N SER A 282 1.91 6.17 3.96
CA SER A 282 2.82 5.82 5.07
C SER A 282 4.06 5.07 4.64
N HIS A 283 3.98 4.29 3.56
CA HIS A 283 5.09 3.49 3.04
C HIS A 283 5.89 4.23 1.97
N ILE A 284 5.25 5.10 1.19
CA ILE A 284 5.88 5.71 0.00
C ILE A 284 6.35 7.14 0.19
N GLY A 285 5.89 7.88 1.20
CA GLY A 285 6.44 9.21 1.52
C GLY A 285 7.86 9.09 2.06
N ASP A 286 8.66 10.15 2.04
CA ASP A 286 9.95 10.13 2.75
C ASP A 286 9.74 10.31 4.27
N ALA A 287 9.77 9.19 5.01
CA ALA A 287 9.49 9.14 6.46
C ALA A 287 10.35 10.10 7.30
N ARG A 288 11.54 10.52 6.83
CA ARG A 288 12.38 11.52 7.50
C ARG A 288 11.67 12.86 7.74
N TYR A 289 10.60 13.11 7.00
CA TYR A 289 9.82 14.35 7.05
C TYR A 289 8.39 14.15 7.53
N THR A 290 8.11 13.01 8.17
CA THR A 290 6.85 12.71 8.85
C THR A 290 7.11 12.44 10.33
N GLU A 291 6.05 12.40 11.13
CA GLU A 291 6.13 12.04 12.55
C GLU A 291 6.80 10.67 12.77
N MET A 292 6.62 9.75 11.83
CA MET A 292 7.21 8.40 11.86
C MET A 292 8.75 8.47 11.97
N GLY A 293 9.42 9.16 11.06
CA GLY A 293 10.88 9.27 11.11
C GLY A 293 11.39 10.24 12.19
N ILE A 294 10.62 11.29 12.51
CA ILE A 294 11.05 12.34 13.44
C ILE A 294 10.93 11.90 14.90
N SER A 295 9.83 11.24 15.25
CA SER A 295 9.47 10.94 16.64
C SER A 295 9.55 9.45 16.98
N ARG A 296 9.47 8.57 15.98
CA ARG A 296 9.35 7.10 16.18
C ARG A 296 10.56 6.31 15.71
N GLU A 297 11.55 6.96 15.08
CA GLU A 297 12.69 6.29 14.44
C GLU A 297 12.25 5.25 13.39
N GLU A 298 11.08 5.47 12.78
CA GLU A 298 10.50 4.60 11.77
C GLU A 298 11.02 4.97 10.37
N VAL A 299 11.37 3.96 9.57
CA VAL A 299 11.75 4.09 8.16
C VAL A 299 10.68 3.52 7.27
N ASN A 300 10.65 3.93 6.00
CA ASN A 300 9.72 3.37 5.03
C ASN A 300 10.34 3.18 3.64
N ILE A 301 9.64 2.46 2.75
CA ILE A 301 10.11 2.19 1.38
C ILE A 301 10.44 3.51 0.64
N GLY A 302 9.61 4.54 0.79
CA GLY A 302 9.78 5.84 0.14
C GLY A 302 11.11 6.50 0.50
N GLN A 303 11.42 6.57 1.79
CA GLN A 303 12.71 7.02 2.30
C GLN A 303 13.86 6.18 1.75
N LEU A 304 13.77 4.85 1.84
CA LEU A 304 14.83 3.95 1.40
C LEU A 304 15.09 4.06 -0.10
N CYS A 305 14.03 4.16 -0.91
CA CYS A 305 14.10 4.44 -2.34
C CYS A 305 14.78 5.78 -2.61
N ARG A 306 14.40 6.85 -1.90
CA ARG A 306 15.04 8.16 -2.04
C ARG A 306 16.52 8.12 -1.69
N GLN A 307 16.90 7.40 -0.64
CA GLN A 307 18.30 7.27 -0.21
C GLN A 307 19.13 6.46 -1.21
N ARG A 308 18.57 5.38 -1.77
CA ARG A 308 19.32 4.49 -2.68
C ARG A 308 19.35 4.94 -4.12
N PHE A 309 18.25 5.48 -4.63
CA PHE A 309 18.03 5.82 -6.03
C PHE A 309 18.01 7.32 -6.28
N GLY A 310 17.93 8.16 -5.24
CA GLY A 310 17.93 9.62 -5.37
C GLY A 310 16.77 10.09 -6.23
N ASP A 311 17.10 10.88 -7.26
CA ASP A 311 16.15 11.36 -8.24
C ASP A 311 15.65 10.26 -9.19
N ALA A 312 16.23 9.06 -9.22
CA ALA A 312 15.66 7.97 -10.03
C ALA A 312 14.39 7.36 -9.42
N ALA A 313 13.97 7.79 -8.23
CA ALA A 313 12.68 7.48 -7.62
C ALA A 313 11.78 8.71 -7.60
N ALA A 314 10.52 8.56 -8.01
CA ALA A 314 9.46 9.56 -7.80
C ALA A 314 8.45 9.06 -6.76
N LEU A 315 8.11 9.91 -5.80
CA LEU A 315 7.16 9.64 -4.72
C LEU A 315 5.90 10.48 -4.95
N ILE A 316 4.77 9.84 -5.24
CA ILE A 316 3.52 10.52 -5.58
C ILE A 316 2.45 10.14 -4.55
N GLY A 317 2.14 11.07 -3.65
CA GLY A 317 1.12 10.91 -2.62
C GLY A 317 -0.29 11.15 -3.16
N PHE A 318 -1.29 10.64 -2.45
CA PHE A 318 -2.71 10.78 -2.80
C PHE A 318 -3.50 11.26 -1.58
N GLY A 319 -4.59 12.02 -1.78
CA GLY A 319 -5.42 12.49 -0.68
C GLY A 319 -6.88 12.73 -1.04
N THR A 320 -7.71 12.81 0.00
CA THR A 320 -9.14 13.13 -0.11
C THR A 320 -9.67 13.96 1.06
N HIS A 321 -10.68 14.79 0.79
CA HIS A 321 -11.34 15.59 1.83
C HIS A 321 -12.43 14.79 2.55
N THR A 322 -13.30 14.08 1.81
CA THR A 322 -14.49 13.41 2.36
C THR A 322 -14.96 12.23 1.47
N GLY A 323 -16.08 11.61 1.85
CA GLY A 323 -16.76 10.59 1.07
C GLY A 323 -16.91 9.29 1.84
N THR A 324 -16.64 8.14 1.20
CA THR A 324 -16.74 6.82 1.83
C THR A 324 -15.48 5.97 1.62
N VAL A 325 -15.24 5.05 2.54
CA VAL A 325 -14.11 4.10 2.51
C VAL A 325 -14.56 2.72 2.99
N ALA A 326 -14.07 1.66 2.36
CA ALA A 326 -14.21 0.30 2.88
C ALA A 326 -13.16 0.05 3.97
N ALA A 327 -13.60 -0.15 5.21
CA ALA A 327 -12.72 -0.37 6.35
C ALA A 327 -13.44 -1.15 7.45
N ALA A 328 -12.68 -1.82 8.32
CA ALA A 328 -13.22 -2.41 9.55
C ALA A 328 -13.11 -1.45 10.74
N THR A 329 -13.90 -1.69 11.79
CA THR A 329 -13.73 -1.02 13.09
C THR A 329 -12.52 -1.55 13.86
N ASP A 330 -12.27 -2.86 13.78
CA ASP A 330 -11.18 -3.54 14.48
C ASP A 330 -10.49 -4.55 13.56
N TRP A 331 -9.30 -4.99 13.97
CA TRP A 331 -8.56 -6.01 13.22
C TRP A 331 -9.35 -7.31 13.16
N ASP A 332 -9.37 -7.93 11.97
CA ASP A 332 -10.15 -9.13 11.67
C ASP A 332 -11.67 -8.95 11.82
N GLY A 333 -12.14 -7.70 11.88
CA GLY A 333 -13.56 -7.37 11.86
C GLY A 333 -14.15 -7.36 10.45
N GLU A 334 -15.48 -7.39 10.38
CA GLU A 334 -16.24 -7.26 9.14
C GLU A 334 -15.91 -5.96 8.39
N MET A 335 -15.95 -6.03 7.07
CA MET A 335 -15.83 -4.84 6.24
C MET A 335 -17.10 -3.98 6.39
N GLU A 336 -16.90 -2.69 6.59
CA GLU A 336 -17.97 -1.69 6.61
C GLU A 336 -17.69 -0.61 5.56
N ILE A 337 -18.75 -0.04 4.97
CA ILE A 337 -18.65 1.22 4.24
C ILE A 337 -18.79 2.35 5.25
N LYS A 338 -17.70 3.06 5.52
CA LYS A 338 -17.64 4.11 6.55
C LYS A 338 -17.54 5.48 5.91
N SER A 339 -18.21 6.47 6.50
CA SER A 339 -18.09 7.87 6.05
C SER A 339 -16.76 8.48 6.51
N VAL A 340 -15.98 8.97 5.55
CA VAL A 340 -14.76 9.74 5.85
C VAL A 340 -15.19 11.10 6.38
N ARG A 341 -14.65 11.53 7.52
CA ARG A 341 -14.99 12.85 8.07
C ARG A 341 -14.44 13.94 7.14
N PRO A 342 -15.08 15.12 7.04
CA PRO A 342 -14.45 16.26 6.39
C PRO A 342 -13.06 16.54 6.96
N SER A 343 -12.11 16.89 6.10
CA SER A 343 -10.73 17.14 6.54
C SER A 343 -10.62 18.28 7.55
N ARG A 344 -9.63 18.16 8.44
CA ARG A 344 -9.41 19.12 9.53
C ARG A 344 -8.87 20.45 9.03
N GLU A 345 -9.22 21.54 9.70
CA GLU A 345 -8.80 22.90 9.31
C GLU A 345 -7.28 23.13 9.30
N ASP A 346 -6.55 22.36 10.09
CA ASP A 346 -5.09 22.40 10.24
C ASP A 346 -4.34 21.40 9.34
N SER A 347 -5.03 20.73 8.42
CA SER A 347 -4.48 19.66 7.57
C SER A 347 -4.13 20.08 6.13
N TYR A 348 -3.29 19.31 5.45
CA TYR A 348 -3.03 19.51 4.01
C TYR A 348 -4.26 19.21 3.15
N GLU A 349 -5.07 18.25 3.53
CA GLU A 349 -6.32 17.91 2.85
C GLU A 349 -7.27 19.12 2.83
N ARG A 350 -7.32 19.89 3.91
CA ARG A 350 -8.14 21.12 3.91
C ARG A 350 -7.61 22.18 2.95
N LEU A 351 -6.28 22.33 2.86
CA LEU A 351 -5.69 23.27 1.91
C LEU A 351 -6.01 22.89 0.45
N CYS A 352 -6.06 21.59 0.14
CA CYS A 352 -6.43 21.08 -1.17
C CYS A 352 -7.94 21.27 -1.45
N HIS A 353 -8.80 20.98 -0.47
CA HIS A 353 -10.23 21.23 -0.56
C HIS A 353 -10.54 22.72 -0.82
N ASP A 354 -9.95 23.61 -0.02
CA ASP A 354 -10.16 25.06 -0.11
C ASP A 354 -9.60 25.66 -1.42
N ALA A 355 -8.80 24.90 -2.19
CA ALA A 355 -8.36 25.31 -3.52
C ALA A 355 -9.51 25.25 -4.56
N GLY A 356 -10.61 24.55 -4.27
CA GLY A 356 -11.84 24.55 -5.06
C GLY A 356 -11.75 23.76 -6.38
N ILE A 357 -10.79 22.83 -6.50
CA ILE A 357 -10.61 21.98 -7.69
C ILE A 357 -10.88 20.54 -7.29
N GLY A 358 -11.93 19.93 -7.87
CA GLY A 358 -12.44 18.62 -7.44
C GLY A 358 -11.47 17.44 -7.67
N ARG A 359 -10.58 17.53 -8.66
CA ARG A 359 -9.52 16.55 -8.89
C ARG A 359 -8.33 17.20 -9.59
N PHE A 360 -7.12 16.97 -9.09
CA PHE A 360 -5.93 17.56 -9.68
C PHE A 360 -4.64 16.80 -9.35
N LEU A 361 -3.62 17.03 -10.17
CA LEU A 361 -2.23 16.74 -9.87
C LEU A 361 -1.56 18.04 -9.41
N LEU A 362 -0.86 17.99 -8.28
CA LEU A 362 0.02 19.04 -7.81
C LEU A 362 1.47 18.57 -7.91
N ASP A 363 2.20 19.11 -8.90
CA ASP A 363 3.63 18.92 -9.02
C ASP A 363 4.37 19.84 -8.02
N LEU A 364 4.96 19.23 -6.99
CA LEU A 364 5.58 19.95 -5.88
C LEU A 364 6.96 20.52 -6.23
N GLY A 365 7.47 20.25 -7.44
CA GLY A 365 8.68 20.86 -7.99
C GLY A 365 8.39 22.09 -8.87
N ARG A 366 7.15 22.31 -9.29
CA ARG A 366 6.79 23.28 -10.34
C ARG A 366 6.85 24.74 -9.90
N ASP A 367 6.47 25.06 -8.66
CA ASP A 367 6.53 26.41 -8.11
C ASP A 367 7.34 26.44 -6.80
N PRO A 368 8.55 27.03 -6.79
CA PRO A 368 9.40 27.05 -5.59
C PRO A 368 8.78 27.77 -4.39
N LYS A 369 7.97 28.81 -4.61
CA LYS A 369 7.35 29.57 -3.50
C LYS A 369 6.25 28.76 -2.84
N LEU A 370 5.45 28.05 -3.62
CA LEU A 370 4.45 27.12 -3.12
C LEU A 370 5.14 25.95 -2.42
N ARG A 371 6.18 25.37 -3.03
CA ARG A 371 6.97 24.30 -2.44
C ARG A 371 7.47 24.67 -1.05
N ASP A 372 8.11 25.83 -0.91
CA ASP A 372 8.63 26.32 0.38
C ASP A 372 7.53 26.38 1.44
N ARG A 373 6.36 26.90 1.08
CA ARG A 373 5.21 26.96 2.01
C ARG A 373 4.63 25.59 2.36
N LEU A 374 4.64 24.66 1.42
CA LEU A 374 4.21 23.27 1.65
C LEU A 374 5.26 22.43 2.38
N THR A 375 6.44 22.99 2.71
CA THR A 375 7.39 22.33 3.63
C THR A 375 7.04 22.54 5.10
N GLU A 376 6.20 23.53 5.44
CA GLU A 376 5.73 23.76 6.80
C GLU A 376 4.93 22.55 7.28
N ARG A 377 5.23 22.02 8.47
CA ARG A 377 4.57 20.83 9.03
C ARG A 377 3.09 21.09 9.28
N ARG A 378 2.25 20.16 8.82
CA ARG A 378 0.79 20.14 9.03
C ARG A 378 0.33 18.71 9.21
N LEU A 379 -0.89 18.54 9.70
CA LEU A 379 -1.51 17.23 9.76
C LEU A 379 -1.79 16.71 8.35
N GLU A 380 -1.55 15.41 8.16
CA GLU A 380 -1.93 14.64 6.97
C GLU A 380 -2.70 13.40 7.41
N ARG A 381 -3.72 13.03 6.63
CA ARG A 381 -4.62 11.92 6.89
C ARG A 381 -4.09 10.61 6.32
N PHE A 382 -4.23 9.56 7.11
CA PHE A 382 -3.79 8.21 6.79
C PHE A 382 -4.78 7.17 7.33
N ILE A 383 -5.62 6.65 6.44
CA ILE A 383 -6.65 5.65 6.78
C ILE A 383 -6.17 4.26 6.38
N GLY A 384 -5.92 3.40 7.37
CA GLY A 384 -5.54 2.02 7.08
C GLY A 384 -6.72 1.16 6.62
N VAL A 385 -6.57 -0.15 6.82
CA VAL A 385 -7.65 -1.14 6.68
C VAL A 385 -8.68 -1.04 7.81
N ILE A 386 -8.32 -0.30 8.86
CA ILE A 386 -9.15 0.04 10.00
C ILE A 386 -9.35 1.54 10.01
N TYR A 387 -10.59 1.94 10.24
CA TYR A 387 -10.98 3.35 10.30
C TYR A 387 -11.96 3.61 11.45
N ARG A 388 -11.58 4.53 12.35
CA ARG A 388 -12.37 4.91 13.54
C ARG A 388 -12.66 6.42 13.52
N PRO A 389 -13.74 6.87 12.87
CA PRO A 389 -14.09 8.30 12.75
C PRO A 389 -14.11 9.06 14.09
N GLU A 390 -14.48 8.38 15.16
CA GLU A 390 -14.65 8.92 16.50
C GLU A 390 -13.31 9.34 17.12
N THR A 391 -12.21 8.71 16.68
CA THR A 391 -10.84 8.94 17.20
C THR A 391 -9.86 9.42 16.12
N GLU A 392 -10.37 9.84 14.96
CA GLU A 392 -9.59 10.09 13.74
C GLU A 392 -8.33 10.95 13.93
N LEU A 393 -8.39 12.02 14.72
CA LEU A 393 -7.21 12.86 15.01
C LEU A 393 -6.06 12.04 15.60
N HIS A 394 -6.36 11.13 16.52
CA HIS A 394 -5.36 10.35 17.24
C HIS A 394 -4.95 9.07 16.51
N SER A 395 -5.78 8.57 15.59
CA SER A 395 -5.58 7.26 14.95
C SER A 395 -5.29 7.32 13.45
N HIS A 396 -5.55 8.46 12.80
CA HIS A 396 -5.49 8.59 11.34
C HIS A 396 -4.92 9.93 10.87
N TYR A 397 -4.33 10.72 11.77
CA TYR A 397 -3.58 11.92 11.40
C TYR A 397 -2.19 11.87 12.00
N ALA A 398 -1.22 12.41 11.27
CA ALA A 398 0.12 12.65 11.77
C ALA A 398 0.70 13.92 11.18
N ASP A 399 1.67 14.50 11.87
CA ASP A 399 2.43 15.61 11.34
C ASP A 399 3.30 15.16 10.17
N ALA A 400 3.23 15.89 9.06
CA ALA A 400 4.07 15.64 7.90
C ALA A 400 4.48 16.95 7.21
N SER A 401 5.46 16.85 6.33
CA SER A 401 5.90 17.93 5.44
C SER A 401 5.66 17.50 3.99
N LEU A 402 4.54 17.93 3.40
CA LEU A 402 4.04 17.45 2.10
C LEU A 402 5.09 17.56 0.99
N ALA A 403 5.68 18.76 0.83
CA ALA A 403 6.67 19.01 -0.23
C ALA A 403 8.04 18.34 0.01
N ARG A 404 8.31 17.84 1.21
CA ARG A 404 9.55 17.12 1.52
C ARG A 404 9.40 15.61 1.37
N GLN A 405 8.20 15.08 1.63
CA GLN A 405 7.95 13.65 1.51
C GLN A 405 7.62 13.21 0.07
N PHE A 406 6.99 14.07 -0.74
CA PHE A 406 6.54 13.74 -2.10
C PHE A 406 7.14 14.68 -3.16
N ASP A 407 7.23 14.16 -4.39
CA ASP A 407 7.50 14.94 -5.60
C ASP A 407 6.22 15.49 -6.22
N ALA A 408 5.10 14.78 -6.04
CA ALA A 408 3.79 15.23 -6.47
C ALA A 408 2.66 14.69 -5.57
N PHE A 409 1.50 15.34 -5.64
CA PHE A 409 0.33 14.96 -4.88
C PHE A 409 -0.91 14.91 -5.77
N VAL A 410 -1.64 13.80 -5.74
CA VAL A 410 -2.89 13.60 -6.48
C VAL A 410 -4.06 13.81 -5.52
N TRP A 411 -4.99 14.66 -5.91
CA TRP A 411 -6.14 15.03 -5.09
C TRP A 411 -7.45 14.59 -5.71
N PHE A 412 -8.35 14.08 -4.86
CA PHE A 412 -9.77 13.87 -5.17
C PHE A 412 -10.58 14.45 -4.01
N ASP A 413 -11.46 15.42 -4.26
CA ASP A 413 -12.15 16.12 -3.19
C ASP A 413 -13.19 15.23 -2.46
N GLU A 414 -13.88 14.40 -3.23
CA GLU A 414 -14.83 13.40 -2.73
C GLU A 414 -14.52 12.04 -3.34
N THR A 415 -14.57 11.00 -2.51
CA THR A 415 -14.18 9.64 -2.89
C THR A 415 -15.18 8.59 -2.43
N SER A 416 -15.18 7.41 -3.06
CA SER A 416 -16.10 6.31 -2.80
C SER A 416 -15.38 5.05 -2.32
N ALA A 417 -16.05 4.24 -1.50
CA ALA A 417 -15.54 2.94 -1.08
C ALA A 417 -15.35 2.00 -2.28
N VAL A 418 -14.31 1.16 -2.21
CA VAL A 418 -14.14 0.05 -3.18
C VAL A 418 -15.32 -0.92 -3.11
N THR A 419 -15.61 -1.59 -4.23
CA THR A 419 -16.56 -2.71 -4.26
C THR A 419 -15.80 -4.03 -4.07
N PRO A 420 -15.91 -4.70 -2.90
CA PRO A 420 -15.21 -5.96 -2.66
C PRO A 420 -15.71 -7.09 -3.58
N LEU A 421 -14.85 -8.05 -3.89
CA LEU A 421 -15.22 -9.26 -4.62
C LEU A 421 -15.31 -10.43 -3.63
N GLY A 422 -16.49 -11.04 -3.50
CA GLY A 422 -16.72 -12.17 -2.61
C GLY A 422 -18.20 -12.58 -2.59
N PRO A 423 -18.53 -13.80 -2.12
CA PRO A 423 -19.88 -14.35 -2.18
C PRO A 423 -20.94 -13.51 -1.45
N GLU A 424 -20.53 -12.69 -0.49
CA GLU A 424 -21.43 -11.85 0.32
C GLU A 424 -21.78 -10.50 -0.34
N HIS A 425 -21.09 -10.14 -1.42
CA HIS A 425 -21.14 -8.81 -2.05
C HIS A 425 -21.30 -8.85 -3.58
N ALA A 426 -21.65 -10.02 -4.15
CA ALA A 426 -21.90 -10.16 -5.58
C ALA A 426 -23.12 -9.32 -6.00
N ALA A 427 -22.90 -8.31 -6.84
CA ALA A 427 -23.99 -7.58 -7.51
C ALA A 427 -24.75 -8.51 -8.47
N GLU A 428 -26.06 -8.31 -8.63
CA GLU A 428 -26.87 -9.02 -9.64
C GLU A 428 -26.21 -8.93 -11.02
N GLY A 429 -25.78 -10.08 -11.57
CA GLY A 429 -25.16 -10.18 -12.90
C GLY A 429 -23.64 -10.39 -12.91
N MET A 430 -22.95 -10.38 -11.76
CA MET A 430 -21.56 -10.81 -11.68
C MET A 430 -21.48 -12.34 -11.56
N PRO A 431 -20.68 -13.06 -12.40
CA PRO A 431 -20.47 -14.48 -12.21
C PRO A 431 -19.87 -14.74 -10.82
N GLU A 432 -20.35 -15.76 -10.10
CA GLU A 432 -19.76 -16.23 -8.82
C GLU A 432 -18.25 -16.52 -8.93
N THR A 433 -17.79 -16.71 -10.15
CA THR A 433 -16.46 -17.14 -10.58
C THR A 433 -15.57 -16.00 -11.09
N TYR A 434 -15.95 -14.73 -10.93
CA TYR A 434 -15.18 -13.62 -11.51
C TYR A 434 -14.24 -12.92 -10.51
N PRO A 435 -12.95 -12.69 -10.84
CA PRO A 435 -12.24 -13.18 -12.04
C PRO A 435 -11.68 -14.60 -11.88
N PHE A 436 -11.76 -15.21 -10.70
CA PHE A 436 -11.01 -16.43 -10.33
C PHE A 436 -11.85 -17.70 -10.43
N GLY A 437 -12.35 -17.98 -11.62
CA GLY A 437 -13.31 -19.04 -11.82
C GLY A 437 -12.76 -20.42 -11.47
N VAL A 438 -13.33 -20.98 -10.40
CA VAL A 438 -13.45 -22.42 -10.17
C VAL A 438 -14.91 -22.72 -9.95
#